data_AF-A0A522B8N6-F1
#
_entry.id   AF-A0A522B8N6-F1
#
_cell.length_a   1.000
_cell.length_b   1.000
_cell.length_c   1.000
_cell.angle_alpha   90.00
_cell.angle_beta   90.00
_cell.angle_gamma   90.00
#
_symmetry.space_group_name_H-M   'P 1'
#
loop_
_entity.id
_entity.type
_entity.pdbx_description
1 polymer ?
#
loop_
_entity_poly.entity_id
_entity_poly.type
_entity_poly.pdbx_seq_one_letter_code
_entity_poly.pdbx_strand_id
1 'polypeptide(L)'
;MNITPALLGQLSGILAVIQAVPYIISILMKKTRPARASYAIWSVLQTISAASYLASGATDTKWTPIVLAFSAVIIFSLSIKYGMGGFNKFDITCLSIAAIAIVLWLTTSNPAFAVYASLAASSIAFLPVIKKSFLTPKTENTLSWTLYAVAVLLNVCALTSWNPVIALPPVISLVLSGIIALLLLFQHRIPRKHSL
;
A
#
# COMPACT_ATOMS: atom_id res chain seq x y z
N MET A 1 27.94 6.81 14.58
CA MET A 1 26.98 7.46 13.65
C MET A 1 25.63 7.45 14.34
N ASN A 2 25.11 8.59 14.79
CA ASN A 2 23.85 8.64 15.53
C ASN A 2 22.69 8.43 14.56
N ILE A 3 21.83 7.43 14.81
CA ILE A 3 20.64 7.17 14.02
C ILE A 3 19.61 8.25 14.39
N THR A 4 19.39 9.22 13.50
CA THR A 4 18.39 10.28 13.70
C THR A 4 17.03 9.85 13.11
N PRO A 5 15.90 10.35 13.65
CA PRO A 5 14.58 10.13 13.07
C PRO A 5 14.50 10.53 11.59
N ALA A 6 15.21 11.59 11.20
CA ALA A 6 15.30 12.04 9.81
C ALA A 6 15.94 10.99 8.90
N LEU A 7 17.04 10.35 9.33
CA LEU A 7 17.70 9.29 8.58
C LEU A 7 16.78 8.07 8.41
N LEU A 8 16.04 7.68 9.47
CA LEU A 8 15.07 6.59 9.41
C LEU A 8 13.93 6.90 8.42
N GLY A 9 13.42 8.13 8.41
CA GLY A 9 12.40 8.58 7.46
C GLY A 9 12.89 8.57 6.00
N GLN A 10 14.14 8.99 5.75
CA GLN A 10 14.75 8.92 4.42
C GLN A 10 14.92 7.48 3.92
N LEU A 11 15.44 6.59 4.77
CA LEU A 11 15.59 5.17 4.45
C LEU A 11 14.23 4.50 4.20
N SER A 12 13.22 4.85 5.00
CA SER A 12 11.85 4.41 4.78
C SER A 12 11.35 4.79 3.38
N GLY A 13 11.49 6.05 2.98
CA GLY A 13 11.08 6.53 1.66
C GLY A 13 11.79 5.81 0.52
N ILE A 14 13.11 5.60 0.64
CA ILE A 14 13.91 4.88 -0.35
C ILE A 14 13.42 3.43 -0.50
N LEU A 15 13.23 2.71 0.61
CA LEU A 15 12.74 1.33 0.56
C LEU A 15 11.32 1.23 0.00
N ALA A 16 10.45 2.18 0.33
CA ALA A 16 9.08 2.24 -0.19
C ALA A 16 9.03 2.43 -1.72
N VAL A 17 10.03 3.10 -2.31
CA VAL A 17 10.18 3.20 -3.76
C VAL A 17 10.81 1.94 -4.35
N ILE A 18 11.89 1.44 -3.74
CA ILE A 18 12.62 0.26 -4.23
C ILE A 18 11.70 -0.96 -4.29
N GLN A 19 10.78 -1.14 -3.34
CA GLN A 19 9.89 -2.31 -3.31
C GLN A 19 8.99 -2.43 -4.55
N ALA A 20 8.69 -1.33 -5.25
CA ALA A 20 7.86 -1.36 -6.45
C ALA A 20 8.57 -2.04 -7.64
N VAL A 21 9.90 -1.93 -7.72
CA VAL A 21 10.71 -2.48 -8.82
C VAL A 21 10.61 -4.01 -8.91
N PRO A 22 10.94 -4.80 -7.88
CA PRO A 22 10.77 -6.26 -7.94
C PRO A 22 9.31 -6.66 -8.10
N TYR A 23 8.35 -5.88 -7.60
CA TYR A 23 6.92 -6.15 -7.78
C TYR A 23 6.54 -6.06 -9.27
N ILE A 24 6.87 -4.95 -9.94
CA ILE A 24 6.59 -4.72 -11.36
C ILE A 24 7.28 -5.78 -12.24
N ILE A 25 8.57 -6.06 -12.00
CA ILE A 25 9.31 -7.09 -12.74
C ILE A 25 8.60 -8.44 -12.58
N SER A 26 8.22 -8.81 -11.36
CA SER A 26 7.53 -10.07 -11.07
C SER A 26 6.14 -10.17 -11.73
N ILE A 27 5.43 -9.05 -11.90
CA ILE A 27 4.18 -8.99 -12.66
C ILE A 27 4.43 -9.27 -14.14
N LEU A 28 5.43 -8.62 -14.75
CA LEU A 28 5.77 -8.80 -16.16
C LEU A 28 6.26 -10.22 -16.44
N MET A 29 6.94 -10.84 -15.48
CA MET A 29 7.31 -12.27 -15.49
C MET A 29 6.12 -13.21 -15.22
N LYS A 30 4.91 -12.69 -15.04
CA LYS A 30 3.66 -13.45 -14.74
C LYS A 30 3.70 -14.26 -13.44
N LYS A 31 4.66 -13.99 -12.55
CA LYS A 31 4.77 -14.63 -11.23
C LYS A 31 3.84 -13.98 -10.21
N THR A 32 3.62 -12.67 -10.34
CA THR A 32 2.74 -11.89 -9.45
C THR A 32 1.47 -11.45 -10.18
N ARG A 33 0.32 -11.61 -9.52
CA ARG A 33 -1.02 -11.28 -10.06
C ARG A 33 -1.74 -10.23 -9.21
N PRO A 34 -1.39 -8.94 -9.26
CA PRO A 34 -1.89 -7.91 -8.33
C PRO A 34 -3.41 -7.93 -8.14
N ALA A 35 -3.87 -7.68 -6.92
CA ALA A 35 -5.30 -7.58 -6.62
C ALA A 35 -5.87 -6.30 -7.24
N ARG A 36 -6.75 -6.44 -8.24
CA ARG A 36 -7.23 -5.31 -9.05
C ARG A 36 -7.92 -4.24 -8.21
N ALA A 37 -8.79 -4.66 -7.29
CA ALA A 37 -9.53 -3.75 -6.42
C ALA A 37 -8.60 -2.90 -5.53
N SER A 38 -7.60 -3.53 -4.92
CA SER A 38 -6.61 -2.85 -4.07
C SER A 38 -5.83 -1.78 -4.83
N TYR A 39 -5.27 -2.15 -5.99
CA TYR A 39 -4.48 -1.22 -6.79
C TYR A 39 -5.34 -0.15 -7.45
N ALA A 40 -6.62 -0.42 -7.74
CA ALA A 40 -7.56 0.63 -8.16
C ALA A 40 -7.68 1.70 -7.06
N ILE A 41 -7.99 1.29 -5.83
CA ILE A 41 -8.17 2.21 -4.70
C ILE A 41 -6.88 2.98 -4.43
N TRP A 42 -5.73 2.30 -4.31
CA TRP A 42 -4.45 2.96 -4.07
C TRP A 42 -4.06 3.89 -5.22
N SER A 43 -4.31 3.53 -6.49
CA SER A 43 -4.00 4.43 -7.61
C SER A 43 -4.73 5.76 -7.48
N VAL A 44 -6.01 5.74 -7.09
CA VAL A 44 -6.81 6.96 -6.85
C VAL A 44 -6.27 7.72 -5.63
N LEU A 45 -6.11 7.06 -4.48
CA LEU A 45 -5.64 7.70 -3.25
C LEU A 45 -4.27 8.38 -3.41
N GLN A 46 -3.32 7.68 -4.04
CA GLN A 46 -1.97 8.19 -4.24
C GLN A 46 -1.94 9.33 -5.27
N THR A 47 -2.76 9.26 -6.31
CA THR A 47 -2.87 10.35 -7.30
C THR A 47 -3.44 11.62 -6.66
N ILE A 48 -4.51 11.50 -5.86
CA ILE A 48 -5.08 12.65 -5.12
C ILE A 48 -4.04 13.19 -4.15
N SER A 49 -3.34 12.33 -3.41
CA SER A 49 -2.29 12.75 -2.47
C SER A 49 -1.14 13.49 -3.18
N ALA A 50 -0.69 13.01 -4.34
CA ALA A 50 0.33 13.69 -5.14
C ALA A 50 -0.15 15.05 -5.65
N ALA A 51 -1.40 15.15 -6.11
CA ALA A 51 -2.00 16.41 -6.54
C ALA A 51 -2.08 17.41 -5.37
N SER A 52 -2.47 16.97 -4.17
CA SER A 52 -2.52 17.81 -2.97
C SER A 52 -1.14 18.34 -2.58
N TYR A 53 -0.08 17.51 -2.66
CA TYR A 53 1.30 17.94 -2.41
C TYR A 53 1.81 18.96 -3.44
N LEU A 54 1.44 18.79 -4.70
CA LEU A 54 1.79 19.75 -5.74
C LEU A 54 1.05 21.08 -5.54
N ALA A 55 -0.24 21.02 -5.18
CA ALA A 55 -1.05 22.20 -4.89
C ALA A 55 -0.58 22.96 -3.63
N SER A 56 0.03 22.27 -2.65
CA SER A 56 0.56 22.92 -1.44
C SER A 56 1.88 23.68 -1.67
N GLY A 57 2.43 23.67 -2.89
CA GLY A 57 3.70 24.34 -3.22
C GLY A 57 4.94 23.62 -2.69
N ALA A 58 4.85 22.34 -2.31
CA ALA A 58 6.00 21.59 -1.81
C ALA A 58 7.07 21.44 -2.90
N THR A 59 8.31 21.87 -2.62
CA THR A 59 9.42 21.79 -3.61
C THR A 59 10.20 20.50 -3.49
N ASP A 60 10.58 20.12 -2.27
CA ASP A 60 11.55 19.05 -2.04
C ASP A 60 10.84 17.72 -1.73
N THR A 61 9.74 17.76 -0.99
CA THR A 61 8.99 16.58 -0.54
C THR A 61 7.97 16.07 -1.56
N LYS A 62 7.75 16.78 -2.68
CA LYS A 62 6.75 16.40 -3.71
C LYS A 62 7.09 15.11 -4.45
N TRP A 63 8.38 14.75 -4.55
CA TRP A 63 8.82 13.64 -5.38
C TRP A 63 8.34 12.29 -4.86
N THR A 64 8.34 12.09 -3.54
CA THR A 64 7.88 10.83 -2.93
C THR A 64 6.42 10.50 -3.28
N PRO A 65 5.42 11.39 -3.04
CA PRO A 65 4.04 11.09 -3.40
C PRO A 65 3.84 10.95 -4.92
N ILE A 66 4.57 11.71 -5.75
CA ILE A 66 4.53 11.54 -7.23
C ILE A 66 4.96 10.13 -7.64
N VAL A 67 6.09 9.64 -7.14
CA VAL A 67 6.62 8.30 -7.48
C VAL A 67 5.67 7.21 -6.97
N LEU A 68 5.09 7.38 -5.78
CA LEU A 68 4.09 6.44 -5.26
C LEU A 68 2.80 6.44 -6.08
N ALA A 69 2.33 7.60 -6.54
CA ALA A 69 1.18 7.69 -7.45
C ALA A 69 1.48 6.99 -8.78
N PHE A 70 2.62 7.30 -9.39
CA PHE A 70 3.03 6.73 -10.66
C PHE A 70 3.19 5.21 -10.59
N SER A 71 3.84 4.69 -9.55
CA SER A 71 3.98 3.24 -9.33
C SER A 71 2.63 2.56 -9.10
N ALA A 72 1.73 3.15 -8.30
CA ALA A 72 0.40 2.62 -8.08
C ALA A 72 -0.43 2.56 -9.38
N VAL A 73 -0.38 3.60 -10.21
CA VAL A 73 -1.05 3.66 -11.52
C VAL A 73 -0.48 2.62 -12.49
N ILE A 74 0.84 2.45 -12.54
CA ILE A 74 1.47 1.40 -13.36
C ILE A 74 1.01 0.02 -12.91
N ILE A 75 1.06 -0.27 -11.60
CA ILE A 75 0.68 -1.58 -11.09
C ILE A 75 -0.81 -1.83 -11.33
N PHE A 76 -1.67 -0.82 -11.14
CA PHE A 76 -3.08 -0.93 -11.47
C PHE A 76 -3.31 -1.23 -12.95
N SER A 77 -2.64 -0.50 -13.85
CA SER A 77 -2.72 -0.71 -15.30
C SER A 77 -2.27 -2.13 -15.69
N LEU A 78 -1.16 -2.60 -15.11
CA LEU A 78 -0.71 -3.98 -15.28
C LEU A 78 -1.69 -5.00 -14.69
N SER A 79 -2.38 -4.66 -13.60
CA SER A 79 -3.37 -5.53 -12.95
C SER A 79 -4.60 -5.81 -13.81
N ILE A 80 -4.94 -4.91 -14.75
CA ILE A 80 -6.04 -5.14 -15.70
C ILE A 80 -5.76 -6.41 -16.49
N LYS A 81 -4.54 -6.54 -17.03
CA LYS A 81 -4.12 -7.69 -17.86
C LYS A 81 -3.61 -8.89 -17.05
N TYR A 82 -2.79 -8.64 -16.02
CA TYR A 82 -2.05 -9.69 -15.29
C TYR A 82 -2.58 -9.93 -13.87
N GLY A 83 -3.49 -9.11 -13.38
CA GLY A 83 -4.03 -9.18 -12.02
C GLY A 83 -5.15 -10.19 -11.83
N MET A 84 -5.70 -10.23 -10.62
CA MET A 84 -6.81 -11.09 -10.24
C MET A 84 -7.84 -10.36 -9.38
N GLY A 85 -9.05 -10.90 -9.31
CA GLY A 85 -10.18 -10.27 -8.63
C GLY A 85 -10.77 -9.08 -9.41
N GLY A 86 -11.46 -8.19 -8.70
CA GLY A 86 -12.09 -6.96 -9.20
C GLY A 86 -13.61 -7.05 -9.33
N PHE A 87 -14.15 -8.23 -9.66
CA PHE A 87 -15.58 -8.39 -10.01
C PHE A 87 -16.38 -9.28 -9.07
N ASN A 88 -15.74 -9.94 -8.10
CA ASN A 88 -16.48 -10.71 -7.11
C ASN A 88 -17.13 -9.78 -6.08
N LYS A 89 -18.16 -10.29 -5.39
CA LYS A 89 -18.92 -9.51 -4.38
C LYS A 89 -18.02 -8.83 -3.35
N PHE A 90 -17.00 -9.53 -2.86
CA PHE A 90 -16.08 -8.99 -1.86
C PHE A 90 -15.27 -7.79 -2.39
N ASP A 91 -14.73 -7.90 -3.61
CA ASP A 91 -13.96 -6.83 -4.23
C ASP A 91 -14.84 -5.61 -4.55
N ILE A 92 -16.06 -5.83 -5.02
CA ILE A 92 -17.04 -4.76 -5.27
C ILE A 92 -17.43 -4.06 -3.96
N THR A 93 -17.63 -4.80 -2.87
CA THR A 93 -17.88 -4.21 -1.55
C THR A 93 -16.69 -3.37 -1.10
N CYS A 94 -15.46 -3.85 -1.25
CA CYS A 94 -14.25 -3.08 -0.91
C CYS A 94 -14.16 -1.79 -1.73
N LEU A 95 -14.37 -1.88 -3.06
CA LEU A 95 -14.39 -0.71 -3.95
C LEU A 95 -15.47 0.30 -3.55
N SER A 96 -16.67 -0.18 -3.21
CA SER A 96 -17.80 0.69 -2.85
C SER A 96 -17.56 1.42 -1.54
N ILE A 97 -17.09 0.73 -0.49
CA ILE A 97 -16.79 1.36 0.80
C ILE A 97 -15.62 2.34 0.65
N ALA A 98 -14.57 1.97 -0.11
CA ALA A 98 -13.46 2.87 -0.37
C ALA A 98 -13.89 4.12 -1.16
N ALA A 99 -14.79 3.97 -2.14
CA ALA A 99 -15.34 5.10 -2.88
C ALA A 99 -16.11 6.06 -1.96
N ILE A 100 -16.95 5.55 -1.05
CA ILE A 100 -17.66 6.37 -0.05
C ILE A 100 -16.65 7.11 0.84
N ALA A 101 -15.62 6.42 1.33
CA ALA A 101 -14.58 7.03 2.16
C ALA A 101 -13.77 8.11 1.39
N ILE A 102 -13.50 7.92 0.11
CA ILE A 102 -12.86 8.92 -0.75
C ILE A 102 -13.76 10.14 -0.95
N VAL A 103 -15.07 9.93 -1.18
CA VAL A 103 -16.03 11.06 -1.29
C VAL A 103 -16.04 11.85 0.01
N LEU A 104 -16.13 11.19 1.17
CA LEU A 104 -16.08 11.84 2.48
C LEU A 104 -14.78 12.63 2.70
N TRP A 105 -13.65 12.09 2.24
CA TRP A 105 -12.36 12.79 2.25
C TRP A 105 -12.40 14.06 1.39
N LEU A 106 -12.96 14.00 0.19
CA LEU A 106 -12.98 15.13 -0.74
C LEU A 106 -13.98 16.23 -0.36
N THR A 107 -15.06 15.89 0.35
CA THR A 107 -16.12 16.85 0.70
C THR A 107 -15.94 17.52 2.06
N THR A 108 -15.08 16.99 2.93
CA THR A 108 -14.89 17.56 4.26
C THR A 108 -13.95 18.76 4.24
N SER A 109 -14.27 19.79 5.02
CA SER A 109 -13.36 20.91 5.27
C SER A 109 -12.47 20.69 6.50
N ASN A 110 -12.70 19.62 7.28
CA ASN A 110 -11.91 19.32 8.48
C ASN A 110 -10.68 18.45 8.11
N PRO A 111 -9.43 18.97 8.28
CA PRO A 111 -8.22 18.23 7.89
C PRO A 111 -8.02 16.89 8.62
N ALA A 112 -8.41 16.79 9.90
CA ALA A 112 -8.28 15.55 10.64
C ALA A 112 -9.26 14.49 10.12
N PHE A 113 -10.50 14.88 9.85
CA PHE A 113 -11.51 13.97 9.28
C PHE A 113 -11.10 13.50 7.88
N ALA A 114 -10.52 14.39 7.06
CA ALA A 114 -9.95 14.04 5.75
C ALA A 114 -8.89 12.93 5.86
N VAL A 115 -7.99 13.03 6.84
CA VAL A 115 -6.97 12.00 7.08
C VAL A 115 -7.60 10.68 7.54
N TYR A 116 -8.59 10.70 8.43
CA TYR A 116 -9.25 9.47 8.86
C TYR A 116 -10.04 8.79 7.74
N ALA A 117 -10.71 9.56 6.90
CA ALA A 117 -11.43 9.05 5.73
C ALA A 117 -10.46 8.43 4.70
N SER A 118 -9.33 9.08 4.40
CA SER A 118 -8.32 8.53 3.48
C SER A 118 -7.65 7.27 4.06
N LEU A 119 -7.40 7.25 5.36
CA LEU A 119 -6.86 6.09 6.08
C LEU A 119 -7.83 4.91 6.06
N ALA A 120 -9.13 5.15 6.22
CA ALA A 120 -10.15 4.10 6.10
C ALA A 120 -10.17 3.52 4.67
N ALA A 121 -10.20 4.36 3.64
CA ALA A 121 -10.13 3.93 2.25
C ALA A 121 -8.86 3.10 1.96
N SER A 122 -7.70 3.58 2.44
CA SER A 122 -6.42 2.88 2.28
C SER A 122 -6.42 1.53 3.00
N SER A 123 -6.98 1.46 4.21
CA SER A 123 -7.08 0.21 4.98
C SER A 123 -7.94 -0.84 4.26
N ILE A 124 -9.06 -0.42 3.66
CA ILE A 124 -9.92 -1.29 2.85
C ILE A 124 -9.16 -1.85 1.64
N ALA A 125 -8.29 -1.04 1.02
CA ALA A 125 -7.47 -1.49 -0.10
C ALA A 125 -6.50 -2.63 0.27
N PHE A 126 -6.11 -2.79 1.54
CA PHE A 126 -5.30 -3.95 1.95
C PHE A 126 -6.10 -5.26 1.96
N LEU A 127 -7.43 -5.24 2.14
CA LEU A 127 -8.24 -6.44 2.37
C LEU A 127 -8.19 -7.46 1.21
N PRO A 128 -8.31 -7.07 -0.08
CA PRO A 128 -8.16 -8.02 -1.18
C PRO A 128 -6.76 -8.62 -1.26
N VAL A 129 -5.71 -7.84 -0.94
CA VAL A 129 -4.34 -8.37 -0.85
C VAL A 129 -4.20 -9.35 0.31
N ILE A 130 -4.70 -9.04 1.50
CA ILE A 130 -4.64 -9.96 2.66
C ILE A 130 -5.33 -11.28 2.33
N LYS A 131 -6.56 -11.22 1.78
CA LYS A 131 -7.30 -12.40 1.33
C LYS A 131 -6.50 -13.22 0.32
N LYS A 132 -5.90 -12.56 -0.67
CA LYS A 132 -5.07 -13.19 -1.70
C LYS A 132 -3.78 -13.81 -1.11
N SER A 133 -3.12 -13.11 -0.19
CA SER A 133 -1.93 -13.56 0.54
C SER A 133 -2.22 -14.68 1.52
N PHE A 134 -3.48 -14.96 1.83
CA PHE A 134 -3.89 -16.15 2.58
C PHE A 134 -4.28 -17.31 1.66
N LEU A 135 -5.08 -17.06 0.64
CA LEU A 135 -5.66 -18.11 -0.22
C LEU A 135 -4.73 -18.57 -1.34
N THR A 136 -4.09 -17.63 -2.03
CA THR A 136 -3.24 -17.87 -3.21
C THR A 136 -1.88 -17.18 -3.09
N PRO A 137 -1.11 -17.48 -2.04
CA PRO A 137 0.02 -16.65 -1.63
C PRO A 137 1.24 -16.72 -2.58
N LYS A 138 1.34 -17.77 -3.41
CA LYS A 138 2.33 -17.89 -4.51
C LYS A 138 2.17 -16.83 -5.61
N THR A 139 1.04 -16.14 -5.65
CA THR A 139 0.73 -15.11 -6.66
C THR A 139 1.08 -13.69 -6.20
N GLU A 140 1.71 -13.55 -5.04
CA GLU A 140 2.28 -12.30 -4.51
C GLU A 140 3.81 -12.35 -4.50
N ASN A 141 4.44 -11.17 -4.48
CA ASN A 141 5.89 -11.08 -4.38
C ASN A 141 6.30 -10.86 -2.91
N THR A 142 6.81 -11.90 -2.26
CA THR A 142 7.24 -11.84 -0.84
C THR A 142 8.29 -10.76 -0.59
N LEU A 143 9.30 -10.64 -1.48
CA LEU A 143 10.36 -9.65 -1.31
C LEU A 143 9.81 -8.22 -1.25
N SER A 144 8.90 -7.88 -2.17
CA SER A 144 8.31 -6.53 -2.23
C SER A 144 7.51 -6.21 -0.97
N TRP A 145 6.65 -7.14 -0.53
CA TRP A 145 5.86 -6.94 0.69
C TRP A 145 6.71 -6.88 1.95
N THR A 146 7.80 -7.65 2.03
CA THR A 146 8.75 -7.56 3.15
C THR A 146 9.51 -6.23 3.13
N LEU A 147 9.99 -5.78 1.97
CA LEU A 147 10.63 -4.47 1.83
C LEU A 147 9.69 -3.34 2.22
N TYR A 148 8.42 -3.42 1.82
CA TYR A 148 7.40 -2.44 2.22
C TYR A 148 7.14 -2.47 3.74
N ALA A 149 7.00 -3.65 4.35
CA ALA A 149 6.82 -3.75 5.80
C ALA A 149 8.02 -3.17 6.58
N VAL A 150 9.26 -3.42 6.13
CA VAL A 150 10.47 -2.83 6.71
C VAL A 150 10.48 -1.31 6.51
N ALA A 151 10.12 -0.82 5.32
CA ALA A 151 10.03 0.61 5.04
C ALA A 151 9.06 1.28 6.01
N VAL A 152 7.87 0.73 6.20
CA VAL A 152 6.86 1.31 7.10
C VAL A 152 7.29 1.18 8.57
N LEU A 153 7.98 0.11 8.96
CA LEU A 153 8.56 -0.02 10.31
C LEU A 153 9.54 1.13 10.60
N LEU A 154 10.45 1.41 9.67
CA LEU A 154 11.37 2.54 9.78
C LEU A 154 10.62 3.87 9.86
N ASN A 155 9.51 4.02 9.14
CA ASN A 155 8.68 5.22 9.21
C ASN A 155 8.06 5.42 10.59
N VAL A 156 7.56 4.36 11.21
CA VAL A 156 7.03 4.39 12.59
C VAL A 156 8.14 4.75 13.58
N CYS A 157 9.33 4.18 13.43
CA CYS A 157 10.48 4.53 14.27
C CYS A 157 11.00 5.96 14.05
N ALA A 158 10.69 6.57 12.91
CA ALA A 158 11.04 7.96 12.59
C ALA A 158 10.04 8.99 13.16
N LEU A 159 8.92 8.56 13.74
CA LEU A 159 7.92 9.46 14.28
C LEU A 159 8.47 10.31 15.43
N THR A 160 8.36 11.63 15.29
CA THR A 160 8.71 12.61 16.32
C THR A 160 7.48 13.08 17.11
N SER A 161 6.28 12.75 16.64
CA SER A 161 5.00 13.10 17.27
C SER A 161 4.03 11.92 17.20
N TRP A 162 3.35 11.66 18.32
CA TRP A 162 2.31 10.64 18.44
C TRP A 162 0.89 11.22 18.26
N ASN A 163 0.78 12.40 17.66
CA ASN A 163 -0.52 12.93 17.24
C ASN A 163 -1.22 11.89 16.33
N PRO A 164 -2.49 11.51 16.60
CA PRO A 164 -3.17 10.46 15.85
C PRO A 164 -3.23 10.69 14.33
N VAL A 165 -3.31 11.94 13.89
CA VAL A 165 -3.34 12.30 12.46
C VAL A 165 -2.02 11.96 11.77
N ILE A 166 -0.90 12.04 12.49
CA ILE A 166 0.44 11.76 11.98
C ILE A 166 0.81 10.28 12.19
N ALA A 167 0.48 9.72 13.35
CA ALA A 167 0.94 8.40 13.79
C ALA A 167 0.10 7.24 13.24
N LEU A 168 -1.23 7.37 13.14
CA LEU A 168 -2.09 6.26 12.72
C LEU A 168 -1.80 5.76 11.30
N PRO A 169 -1.56 6.62 10.28
CA PRO A 169 -1.29 6.14 8.93
C PRO A 169 -0.10 5.16 8.81
N PRO A 170 1.11 5.48 9.30
CA PRO A 170 2.21 4.53 9.27
C PRO A 170 2.00 3.33 10.22
N VAL A 171 1.37 3.51 11.38
CA VAL A 171 1.12 2.40 12.32
C VAL A 171 0.17 1.36 11.72
N ILE A 172 -0.96 1.79 11.16
CA ILE A 172 -1.92 0.87 10.52
C ILE A 172 -1.30 0.22 9.29
N SER A 173 -0.55 0.99 8.49
CA SER A 173 0.17 0.44 7.34
C SER A 173 1.19 -0.62 7.75
N LEU A 174 1.88 -0.45 8.90
CA LEU A 174 2.81 -1.44 9.45
C LEU A 174 2.08 -2.73 9.83
N VAL A 175 0.95 -2.61 10.52
CA VAL A 175 0.15 -3.78 10.93
C VAL A 175 -0.33 -4.55 9.69
N LEU A 176 -0.93 -3.87 8.72
CA LEU A 176 -1.52 -4.53 7.54
C LEU A 176 -0.45 -5.12 6.61
N SER A 177 0.63 -4.38 6.35
CA SER A 177 1.76 -4.90 5.56
C SER A 177 2.53 -5.99 6.28
N GLY A 178 2.67 -5.90 7.61
CA GLY A 178 3.26 -6.93 8.45
C GLY A 178 2.46 -8.23 8.39
N ILE A 179 1.13 -8.17 8.48
CA ILE A 179 0.26 -9.34 8.28
C ILE A 179 0.52 -9.98 6.91
N ILE A 180 0.54 -9.18 5.83
CA ILE A 180 0.81 -9.70 4.49
C ILE A 180 2.20 -10.35 4.41
N ALA A 181 3.24 -9.65 4.88
CA ALA A 181 4.61 -10.17 4.85
C ALA A 181 4.74 -11.49 5.63
N LEU A 182 4.15 -11.57 6.82
CA LEU A 182 4.16 -12.79 7.64
C LEU A 182 3.41 -13.94 6.95
N LEU A 183 2.21 -13.69 6.42
CA LEU A 183 1.48 -14.70 5.63
C LEU A 183 2.33 -15.23 4.48
N LEU A 184 3.04 -14.34 3.78
CA LEU A 184 3.87 -14.68 2.64
C LEU A 184 5.20 -15.36 3.01
N LEU A 185 5.74 -15.13 4.21
CA LEU A 185 6.95 -15.79 4.70
C LEU A 185 6.65 -17.20 5.25
N PHE A 186 5.56 -17.37 6.00
CA PHE A 186 5.22 -18.66 6.61
C PHE A 186 4.65 -19.69 5.63
N GLN A 187 4.02 -19.27 4.53
CA GLN A 187 3.58 -20.19 3.47
C GLN A 187 4.73 -21.02 2.84
N HIS A 188 5.96 -20.49 2.83
CA HIS A 188 7.12 -21.19 2.27
C HIS A 188 7.58 -22.35 3.18
N ARG A 189 7.08 -22.41 4.42
CA ARG A 189 7.42 -23.44 5.40
C ARG A 189 6.36 -24.54 5.53
N ILE A 190 5.16 -24.36 4.97
CA ILE A 190 4.09 -25.36 5.03
C ILE A 190 4.00 -26.05 3.67
N PRO A 191 4.59 -27.24 3.49
CA PRO A 191 4.35 -28.05 2.29
C PRO A 191 2.86 -28.44 2.27
N ARG A 192 2.05 -27.73 1.46
CA ARG A 192 0.70 -28.23 1.15
C ARG A 192 0.88 -29.50 0.33
N LYS A 193 0.54 -30.65 0.91
CA LYS A 193 0.40 -31.93 0.20
C LYS A 193 -0.40 -31.67 -1.08
N HIS A 194 0.21 -31.93 -2.23
CA HIS A 194 -0.53 -32.07 -3.48
C HIS A 194 -1.53 -33.21 -3.27
N SER A 195 -2.83 -32.89 -3.26
CA SER A 195 -3.86 -33.89 -3.46
C SER A 195 -3.73 -34.36 -4.91
N LEU A 196 -3.42 -35.65 -5.04
CA LEU A 196 -3.32 -36.44 -6.27
C LEU A 196 -4.54 -36.25 -7.18
#